data_AF-A0A7S2DI09-F1
#
_entry.id   AF-A0A7S2DI09-F1
#
_cell.length_a   1.000
_cell.length_b   1.000
_cell.length_c   1.000
_cell.angle_alpha   90.00
_cell.angle_beta   90.00
_cell.angle_gamma   90.00
#
_symmetry.space_group_name_H-M   'P 1'
#
loop_
_entity.id
_entity.type
_entity.pdbx_description
1 polymer ?
#
loop_
_entity_poly.entity_id
_entity_poly.type
_entity_poly.pdbx_seq_one_letter_code
_entity_poly.pdbx_strand_id
1 'polypeptide(L)'
;GTPYAGREVSHGIDELGFVKQDDLDAELASWSLMVVPVLQTTGVNTKVYAALQLGIPLVITSAAAAPFDMLPNTSAALLADDAASFTHAVNSLITSSSARAKLAAASRHHW
;
A
#
# COMPACT_ATOMS: atom_id res chain seq x y z
N GLY A 1 8.67 -15.67 4.49
CA GLY A 1 8.04 -15.62 3.16
C GLY A 1 6.74 -16.37 3.23
N THR A 2 5.68 -15.84 2.63
CA THR A 2 4.41 -16.55 2.43
C THR A 2 4.59 -17.65 1.39
N PRO A 3 3.69 -18.66 1.35
CA PRO A 3 3.71 -19.68 0.30
C PRO A 3 3.44 -19.10 -1.10
N TYR A 4 2.98 -17.86 -1.20
CA TYR A 4 2.77 -17.15 -2.46
C TYR A 4 3.93 -16.25 -2.85
N ALA A 5 5.11 -16.37 -2.21
CA ALA A 5 6.33 -15.72 -2.68
C ALA A 5 6.43 -15.96 -4.19
N GLY A 6 6.23 -14.89 -4.97
CA GLY A 6 6.07 -14.97 -6.41
C GLY A 6 7.29 -15.62 -7.06
N ARG A 7 7.22 -15.83 -8.37
CA ARG A 7 8.45 -16.21 -9.07
C ARG A 7 9.34 -14.97 -9.09
N GLU A 8 10.45 -14.99 -8.35
CA GLU A 8 11.47 -13.94 -8.46
C GLU A 8 11.91 -13.89 -9.93
N VAL A 9 11.49 -12.83 -10.62
CA VAL A 9 11.94 -12.53 -11.97
C VAL A 9 13.21 -11.66 -11.90
N SER A 10 13.88 -11.49 -13.04
CA SER A 10 15.02 -10.58 -13.13
C SER A 10 14.68 -9.23 -12.47
N HIS A 11 15.60 -8.71 -11.65
CA HIS A 11 15.52 -7.43 -10.93
C HIS A 11 14.84 -7.41 -9.55
N GLY A 12 14.64 -8.56 -8.90
CA GLY A 12 14.16 -8.61 -7.51
C GLY A 12 12.68 -8.25 -7.37
N ILE A 13 11.89 -8.60 -8.37
CA ILE A 13 10.44 -8.43 -8.40
C ILE A 13 9.82 -9.83 -8.32
N ASP A 14 8.93 -10.03 -7.37
CA ASP A 14 8.16 -11.27 -7.23
C ASP A 14 6.78 -11.08 -7.86
N GLU A 15 6.52 -11.79 -8.97
CA GLU A 15 5.20 -11.78 -9.61
C GLU A 15 4.33 -12.90 -9.05
N LEU A 16 3.14 -12.54 -8.55
CA LEU A 16 2.19 -13.50 -7.95
C LEU A 16 1.32 -14.24 -8.98
N GLY A 17 1.24 -13.76 -10.22
CA GLY A 17 0.29 -14.26 -11.20
C GLY A 17 -1.17 -14.05 -10.77
N PHE A 18 -2.04 -15.04 -11.06
CA PHE A 18 -3.43 -15.01 -10.61
C PHE A 18 -3.55 -15.53 -9.18
N VAL A 19 -4.11 -14.72 -8.28
CA VAL A 19 -4.34 -15.05 -6.87
C VAL A 19 -5.85 -15.06 -6.61
N LYS A 20 -6.36 -16.10 -5.94
CA LYS A 20 -7.77 -16.16 -5.52
C LYS A 20 -8.02 -15.17 -4.38
N GLN A 21 -9.27 -14.74 -4.20
CA GLN A 21 -9.61 -13.74 -3.18
C GLN A 21 -9.19 -14.16 -1.76
N ASP A 22 -9.49 -15.39 -1.35
CA ASP A 22 -9.15 -15.89 0.00
C ASP A 22 -7.63 -15.93 0.26
N ASP A 23 -6.84 -16.16 -0.81
CA ASP A 23 -5.38 -16.18 -0.75
C ASP A 23 -4.79 -14.74 -0.78
N LEU A 24 -5.51 -13.80 -1.40
CA LEU A 24 -5.05 -12.42 -1.58
C LEU A 24 -4.96 -11.68 -0.25
N ASP A 25 -5.96 -11.83 0.63
CA ASP A 25 -5.96 -11.11 1.91
C ASP A 25 -4.81 -11.58 2.82
N ALA A 26 -4.55 -12.89 2.85
CA ALA A 26 -3.44 -13.47 3.59
C ALA A 26 -2.08 -13.03 3.02
N GLU A 27 -1.97 -12.94 1.70
CA GLU A 27 -0.78 -12.45 1.02
C GLU A 27 -0.53 -10.96 1.33
N LEU A 28 -1.55 -10.13 1.14
CA LEU A 28 -1.50 -8.69 1.44
C LEU A 28 -1.12 -8.44 2.90
N ALA A 29 -1.69 -9.19 3.85
CA ALA A 29 -1.38 -9.05 5.28
C ALA A 29 0.10 -9.32 5.62
N SER A 30 0.85 -9.99 4.75
CA SER A 30 2.29 -10.22 4.92
C SER A 30 3.15 -9.04 4.48
N TRP A 31 2.60 -8.10 3.71
CA TRP A 31 3.34 -6.99 3.12
C TRP A 31 3.66 -5.94 4.18
N SER A 32 4.86 -5.37 4.10
CA SER A 32 5.25 -4.27 4.98
C SER A 32 4.56 -2.95 4.62
N LEU A 33 4.33 -2.71 3.33
CA LEU A 33 3.58 -1.56 2.81
C LEU A 33 3.06 -1.87 1.41
N MET A 34 2.10 -1.08 0.95
CA MET A 34 1.65 -1.05 -0.44
C MET A 34 2.00 0.30 -1.08
N VAL A 35 2.47 0.27 -2.32
CA VAL A 35 2.76 1.46 -3.14
C VAL A 35 1.74 1.61 -4.24
N VAL A 36 1.21 2.83 -4.43
CA VAL A 36 0.19 3.14 -5.43
C VAL A 36 0.56 4.43 -6.19
N PRO A 37 1.51 4.36 -7.14
CA PRO A 37 2.04 5.52 -7.87
C PRO A 37 1.19 5.90 -9.09
N VAL A 38 -0.13 6.00 -8.93
CA VAL A 38 -1.05 6.25 -10.06
C VAL A 38 -1.23 7.76 -10.29
N LEU A 39 -0.82 8.28 -11.44
CA LEU A 39 -0.90 9.72 -11.74
C LEU A 39 -2.25 10.17 -12.31
N GLN A 40 -2.98 9.25 -12.93
CA GLN A 40 -4.30 9.49 -13.51
C GLN A 40 -5.14 8.22 -13.38
N THR A 41 -6.38 8.36 -12.93
CA THR A 41 -7.32 7.23 -12.81
C THR A 41 -8.75 7.70 -13.05
N THR A 42 -9.58 6.80 -13.56
CA THR A 42 -11.02 6.96 -13.65
C THR A 42 -11.68 5.84 -12.86
N GLY A 43 -12.18 6.15 -11.65
CA GLY A 43 -12.84 5.20 -10.76
C GLY A 43 -12.10 4.96 -9.44
N VAL A 44 -12.62 4.01 -8.66
CA VAL A 44 -12.08 3.66 -7.33
C VAL A 44 -11.01 2.59 -7.48
N ASN A 45 -9.81 2.84 -6.97
CA ASN A 45 -8.74 1.85 -6.94
C ASN A 45 -9.04 0.79 -5.87
N THR A 46 -9.89 -0.19 -6.16
CA THR A 46 -10.40 -1.17 -5.17
C THR A 46 -9.30 -1.90 -4.36
N LYS A 47 -8.09 -2.05 -4.92
CA LYS A 47 -6.93 -2.61 -4.21
C LYS A 47 -6.48 -1.77 -3.01
N VAL A 48 -6.67 -0.44 -3.07
CA VAL A 48 -6.41 0.47 -1.95
C VAL A 48 -7.36 0.18 -0.79
N TYR A 49 -8.62 -0.15 -1.08
CA TYR A 49 -9.60 -0.48 -0.04
C TYR A 49 -9.20 -1.73 0.75
N ALA A 50 -8.73 -2.78 0.07
CA ALA A 50 -8.22 -3.98 0.73
C ALA A 50 -7.03 -3.68 1.65
N ALA A 51 -6.09 -2.82 1.21
CA ALA A 51 -4.98 -2.39 2.05
C ALA A 51 -5.45 -1.62 3.28
N LEU A 52 -6.42 -0.72 3.12
CA LEU A 52 -6.97 0.06 4.22
C LEU A 52 -7.65 -0.83 5.27
N GLN A 53 -8.47 -1.79 4.85
CA GLN A 53 -9.16 -2.74 5.72
C GLN A 53 -8.21 -3.65 6.49
N LEU A 54 -7.14 -4.13 5.84
CA LEU A 54 -6.11 -4.97 6.47
C LEU A 54 -5.13 -4.15 7.33
N GLY A 55 -5.18 -2.82 7.25
CA GLY A 55 -4.26 -1.92 7.92
C GLY A 55 -2.83 -2.02 7.39
N ILE A 56 -2.69 -2.17 6.08
CA ILE A 56 -1.40 -2.17 5.40
C ILE A 56 -1.00 -0.71 5.16
N PRO A 57 0.20 -0.27 5.62
CA PRO A 57 0.68 1.08 5.37
C PRO A 57 0.74 1.41 3.88
N LEU A 58 0.30 2.60 3.50
CA LEU A 58 0.23 3.03 2.10
C LEU A 58 1.18 4.20 1.81
N VAL A 59 1.84 4.14 0.65
CA VAL A 59 2.39 5.31 -0.04
C VAL A 59 1.63 5.46 -1.34
N ILE A 60 0.97 6.60 -1.53
CA ILE A 60 -0.04 6.78 -2.58
C ILE A 60 -0.01 8.22 -3.10
N THR A 61 -0.33 8.41 -4.38
CA THR A 61 -0.48 9.75 -4.98
C THR A 61 -1.84 10.34 -4.59
N SER A 62 -1.94 11.67 -4.63
CA SER A 62 -3.19 12.41 -4.43
C SER A 62 -4.27 11.96 -5.43
N ALA A 63 -3.89 11.71 -6.68
CA ALA A 63 -4.82 11.23 -7.71
C ALA A 63 -5.42 9.86 -7.37
N ALA A 64 -4.64 8.96 -6.79
CA ALA A 64 -5.09 7.64 -6.38
C ALA A 64 -5.89 7.64 -5.07
N ALA A 65 -5.62 8.60 -4.19
CA ALA A 65 -6.27 8.79 -2.91
C ALA A 65 -7.61 9.54 -3.01
N ALA A 66 -7.83 10.32 -4.07
CA ALA A 66 -9.02 11.14 -4.27
C ALA A 66 -10.37 10.41 -4.07
N PRO A 67 -10.55 9.14 -4.50
CA PRO A 67 -11.83 8.44 -4.29
C PRO A 67 -12.11 8.02 -2.83
N PHE A 68 -11.14 8.17 -1.92
CA PHE A 68 -11.19 7.66 -0.55
C PHE A 68 -11.32 8.77 0.50
N ASP A 69 -11.50 10.03 0.08
CA ASP A 69 -11.52 11.21 0.97
C ASP A 69 -10.35 11.22 1.98
N MET A 70 -9.20 10.69 1.57
CA MET A 70 -8.00 10.65 2.40
C MET A 70 -7.48 12.07 2.57
N LEU A 71 -7.84 12.70 3.69
CA LEU A 71 -7.32 14.01 4.04
C LEU A 71 -5.80 13.92 4.17
N PRO A 72 -5.04 14.93 3.72
CA PRO A 72 -3.66 15.09 4.14
C PRO A 72 -3.62 15.01 5.66
N ASN A 73 -2.86 14.06 6.21
CA ASN A 73 -2.76 13.73 7.64
C ASN A 73 -3.84 12.81 8.26
N THR A 74 -4.78 12.26 7.48
CA THR A 74 -5.51 11.06 7.93
C THR A 74 -4.53 9.90 7.93
N SER A 75 -4.29 9.36 9.11
CA SER A 75 -3.03 8.72 9.49
C SER A 75 -2.85 7.32 8.89
N ALA A 76 -3.58 6.95 7.84
CA ALA A 76 -3.52 5.63 7.21
C ALA A 76 -2.51 5.54 6.05
N ALA A 77 -2.06 6.68 5.48
CA ALA A 77 -1.13 6.69 4.35
C ALA A 77 -0.21 7.91 4.32
N LEU A 78 0.86 7.81 3.52
CA LEU A 78 1.70 8.92 3.10
C LEU A 78 1.35 9.33 1.67
N LEU A 79 1.05 10.62 1.48
CA LEU A 79 0.80 11.19 0.16
C LEU A 79 2.10 11.70 -0.47
N ALA A 80 2.34 11.32 -1.72
CA ALA A 80 3.48 11.78 -2.50
C ALA A 80 3.13 11.78 -4.00
N ASP A 81 3.33 12.91 -4.68
CA ASP A 81 2.87 13.12 -6.06
C ASP A 81 3.99 13.13 -7.11
N ASP A 82 5.25 13.10 -6.68
CA ASP A 82 6.42 13.07 -7.54
C ASP A 82 7.38 11.94 -7.16
N ALA A 83 8.24 11.54 -8.10
CA ALA A 83 9.13 10.40 -7.92
C ALA A 83 10.07 10.54 -6.70
N ALA A 84 10.55 11.75 -6.42
CA ALA A 84 11.50 11.99 -5.34
C ALA A 84 10.80 11.90 -3.97
N SER A 85 9.66 12.58 -3.82
CA SER A 85 8.86 12.49 -2.59
C SER A 85 8.31 11.08 -2.35
N PHE A 86 7.92 10.38 -3.42
CA PHE A 86 7.40 9.01 -3.33
C PHE A 86 8.48 8.04 -2.86
N THR A 87 9.69 8.10 -3.44
CA THR A 87 10.81 7.27 -3.03
C THR A 87 11.22 7.55 -1.59
N HIS A 88 11.22 8.82 -1.18
CA HIS A 88 11.50 9.20 0.19
C HIS A 88 10.46 8.62 1.17
N ALA A 89 9.16 8.73 0.85
CA ALA A 89 8.08 8.19 1.65
C ALA A 89 8.18 6.66 1.79
N VAL A 90 8.43 5.94 0.69
CA VAL A 90 8.65 4.49 0.71
C VAL A 90 9.83 4.13 1.61
N ASN A 91 10.98 4.78 1.45
CA ASN A 91 12.16 4.50 2.25
C ASN A 91 11.92 4.78 3.75
N SER A 92 11.17 5.83 4.08
CA SER A 92 10.82 6.16 5.47
C SER A 92 9.99 5.05 6.13
N LEU A 93 9.10 4.39 5.38
CA LEU A 93 8.29 3.29 5.89
C LEU A 93 9.06 1.98 5.93
N ILE A 94 9.91 1.68 4.94
CA ILE A 94 10.75 0.47 4.96
C ILE A 94 11.66 0.47 6.18
N THR A 95 12.25 1.61 6.51
CA THR A 95 13.25 1.75 7.59
C THR A 95 12.66 1.94 8.99
N SER A 96 11.36 2.25 9.12
CA SER A 96 10.73 2.51 10.42
C SER A 96 9.50 1.63 10.68
N SER A 97 9.70 0.54 11.44
CA SER A 97 8.59 -0.32 11.87
C SER A 97 7.58 0.40 12.76
N SER A 98 8.01 1.39 13.54
CA SER A 98 7.11 2.20 14.37
C SER A 98 6.22 3.12 13.55
N ALA A 99 6.75 3.71 12.47
CA ALA A 99 5.94 4.49 11.52
C ALA A 99 4.89 3.60 10.85
N ARG A 100 5.28 2.41 10.39
CA ARG A 100 4.35 1.42 9.83
C ARG A 100 3.25 1.04 10.82
N ALA A 101 3.61 0.73 12.06
CA ALA A 101 2.65 0.35 13.10
C ALA A 101 1.63 1.47 13.39
N LYS A 102 2.06 2.73 13.40
CA LYS A 102 1.17 3.88 13.56
C LYS A 102 0.17 3.99 12.41
N LEU A 103 0.65 3.89 11.16
CA LEU A 103 -0.23 3.97 10.00
C LEU A 103 -1.23 2.82 9.94
N ALA A 104 -0.76 1.60 10.21
CA ALA A 104 -1.58 0.40 10.28
C ALA A 104 -2.70 0.51 11.32
N ALA A 105 -2.38 1.03 12.51
CA ALA A 105 -3.34 1.22 13.58
C ALA A 105 -4.41 2.26 13.24
N ALA A 106 -4.00 3.38 12.63
CA ALA A 106 -4.93 4.43 12.21
C ALA A 106 -5.84 3.95 11.07
N SER A 107 -5.32 3.16 10.14
CA SER A 107 -6.11 2.60 9.04
C SER A 107 -7.25 1.72 9.57
N ARG A 108 -6.94 0.75 10.44
CA ARG A 108 -7.95 -0.14 11.06
C ARG A 108 -8.95 0.57 11.98
N HIS A 109 -8.66 1.79 12.41
CA HIS A 109 -9.59 2.57 13.22
C HIS A 109 -10.64 3.28 12.34
N HIS A 110 -10.31 3.56 11.09
CA HIS A 110 -11.11 4.40 10.20
C HIS A 110 -11.87 3.61 9.13
N TRP A 111 -11.38 2.44 8.73
CA TRP A 111 -11.89 1.62 7.64
C TRP A 111 -12.24 0.21 8.13
#